data_AF-A0A2P6QLX3-F1
#
_entry.id   AF-A0A2P6QLX3-F1
#
_cell.length_a   1.000
_cell.length_b   1.000
_cell.length_c   1.000
_cell.angle_alpha   90.00
_cell.angle_beta   90.00
_cell.angle_gamma   90.00
#
_symmetry.space_group_name_H-M   'P 1'
#
loop_
_entity.id
_entity.type
_entity.pdbx_description
1 polymer ?
#
loop_
_entity_poly.entity_id
_entity_poly.type
_entity_poly.pdbx_seq_one_letter_code
_entity_poly.pdbx_strand_id
1 'polypeptide(L)'
;MAITQSDINSLLSMITVKLSESNFVKWSFQFQSVLEGNDLFSYFDGSYPCPPRYVLTEEGSVTSEVTQAYKQWKKIDKALLGLLMATLDDEIMEIIVGSKSSHEAWIALQERFSTVSRANIIQLKTDLQTIKKGTDSIDKYLLRIKHARDQLRSVGVHIVDEDIVVVTLNGLPEEYSMIKTVIRARDSSISLKEFRAQLLAAERDIEAQFIPNNSMTVHGS
;
A
#
# COMPACT_ATOMS: atom_id res chain seq x y z
N MET A 1 3.11 35.38 -0.05
CA MET A 1 1.64 35.49 0.01
C MET A 1 1.19 34.81 1.31
N ALA A 2 0.23 35.35 2.06
CA ALA A 2 -0.19 34.73 3.32
C ALA A 2 -1.30 33.71 3.04
N ILE A 3 -1.13 32.45 3.45
CA ILE A 3 -2.22 31.46 3.46
C ILE A 3 -3.34 31.97 4.35
N THR A 4 -4.56 31.98 3.81
CA THR A 4 -5.78 32.29 4.53
C THR A 4 -6.46 31.03 5.04
N GLN A 5 -7.39 31.19 5.99
CA GLN A 5 -8.20 30.07 6.47
C GLN A 5 -9.06 29.45 5.35
N SER A 6 -9.45 30.26 4.36
CA SER A 6 -10.19 29.78 3.17
C SER A 6 -9.34 28.85 2.32
N ASP A 7 -8.04 29.17 2.16
CA ASP A 7 -7.10 28.34 1.40
C ASP A 7 -6.91 26.98 2.08
N ILE A 8 -6.76 26.97 3.41
CA ILE A 8 -6.65 25.73 4.20
C ILE A 8 -7.92 24.86 4.02
N ASN A 9 -9.11 25.46 4.09
CA ASN A 9 -10.36 24.74 3.92
C ASN A 9 -10.50 24.18 2.49
N SER A 10 -10.02 24.92 1.48
CA SER A 10 -9.98 24.44 0.09
C SER A 10 -9.05 23.24 -0.05
N LEU A 11 -7.83 23.31 0.50
CA LEU A 11 -6.88 22.19 0.50
C LEU A 11 -7.46 20.95 1.20
N LEU A 12 -8.12 21.14 2.35
CA LEU A 12 -8.82 20.05 3.04
C LEU A 12 -9.88 19.39 2.16
N SER A 13 -10.65 20.18 1.41
CA SER A 13 -11.68 19.63 0.51
C SER A 13 -11.08 18.81 -0.65
N MET A 14 -9.83 19.08 -1.04
CA MET A 14 -9.10 18.33 -2.07
C MET A 14 -8.48 17.03 -1.53
N ILE A 15 -8.12 17.01 -0.24
CA ILE A 15 -7.58 15.82 0.43
C ILE A 15 -8.76 14.99 0.98
N THR A 16 -9.29 14.14 0.11
CA THR A 16 -10.50 13.35 0.38
C THR A 16 -10.24 12.06 1.16
N VAL A 17 -8.97 11.64 1.26
CA VAL A 17 -8.57 10.45 2.02
C VAL A 17 -8.04 10.88 3.37
N LYS A 18 -8.53 10.24 4.43
CA LYS A 18 -7.99 10.37 5.80
C LYS A 18 -6.98 9.24 6.04
N LEU A 19 -5.82 9.55 6.63
CA LEU A 19 -4.76 8.60 6.90
C LEU A 19 -5.18 7.62 7.99
N SER A 20 -5.07 6.33 7.68
CA SER A 20 -5.24 5.19 8.57
C SER A 20 -4.06 4.23 8.44
N GLU A 21 -4.03 3.18 9.27
CA GLU A 21 -2.94 2.20 9.31
C GLU A 21 -2.68 1.48 7.96
N SER A 22 -3.65 1.44 7.04
CA SER A 22 -3.58 0.64 5.81
C SER A 22 -3.49 1.43 4.50
N ASN A 23 -3.60 2.76 4.54
CA ASN A 23 -3.77 3.57 3.33
C ASN A 23 -2.67 4.63 3.11
N PHE A 24 -1.57 4.56 3.85
CA PHE A 24 -0.48 5.55 3.81
C PHE A 24 0.02 5.87 2.40
N VAL A 25 0.24 4.87 1.53
CA VAL A 25 0.74 5.11 0.16
C VAL A 25 -0.23 5.97 -0.64
N LYS A 26 -1.53 5.65 -0.59
CA LYS A 26 -2.57 6.40 -1.31
C LYS A 26 -2.73 7.81 -0.72
N TRP A 27 -2.79 7.90 0.60
CA TRP A 27 -2.93 9.16 1.31
C TRP A 27 -1.74 10.08 1.06
N SER A 28 -0.51 9.59 1.25
CA SER A 28 0.72 10.37 1.08
C SER A 28 0.84 10.89 -0.36
N PHE A 29 0.55 10.06 -1.36
CA PHE A 29 0.52 10.49 -2.76
C PHE A 29 -0.46 11.64 -3.00
N GLN A 30 -1.69 11.55 -2.49
CA GLN A 30 -2.68 12.63 -2.63
C GLN A 30 -2.26 13.89 -1.87
N PHE A 31 -1.82 13.73 -0.63
CA PHE A 31 -1.39 14.84 0.23
C PHE A 31 -0.24 15.62 -0.40
N GLN A 32 0.79 14.91 -0.88
CA GLN A 32 1.91 15.49 -1.61
C GLN A 32 1.45 16.18 -2.89
N SER A 33 0.69 15.51 -3.74
CA SER A 33 0.23 16.06 -5.03
C SER A 33 -0.56 17.35 -4.86
N VAL A 34 -1.46 17.42 -3.86
CA VAL A 34 -2.26 18.62 -3.59
C VAL A 34 -1.37 19.77 -3.10
N LEU A 35 -0.42 19.50 -2.21
CA LEU A 35 0.45 20.54 -1.67
C LEU A 35 1.53 21.01 -2.65
N GLU A 36 2.07 20.12 -3.47
CA GLU A 36 2.99 20.47 -4.56
C GLU A 36 2.30 21.36 -5.59
N GLY A 37 1.06 21.05 -5.97
CA GLY A 37 0.26 21.89 -6.87
C GLY A 37 -0.07 23.29 -6.31
N ASN A 38 0.19 23.54 -5.03
CA ASN A 38 -0.02 24.83 -4.37
C ASN A 38 1.29 25.46 -3.84
N ASP A 39 2.46 24.91 -4.18
CA ASP A 39 3.78 25.37 -3.71
C ASP A 39 3.96 25.36 -2.17
N LEU A 40 3.29 24.42 -1.48
CA LEU A 40 3.30 24.33 -0.01
C LEU A 40 4.07 23.12 0.52
N PHE A 41 4.37 22.15 -0.34
CA PHE A 41 5.06 20.94 0.09
C PHE A 41 6.51 21.20 0.56
N SER A 42 7.09 22.34 0.20
CA SER A 42 8.42 22.77 0.63
C SER A 42 8.59 22.94 2.16
N TYR A 43 7.47 23.09 2.88
CA TYR A 43 7.46 23.12 4.35
C TYR A 43 7.56 21.72 4.97
N PHE A 44 7.14 20.68 4.24
CA PHE A 44 7.08 19.30 4.68
C PHE A 44 8.33 18.51 4.30
N ASP A 45 8.91 18.75 3.13
CA ASP A 45 10.14 18.08 2.67
C ASP A 45 11.42 18.71 3.26
N GLY A 46 11.31 19.90 3.86
CA GLY A 46 12.43 20.64 4.44
C GLY A 46 13.19 21.54 3.46
N SER A 47 12.77 21.62 2.19
CA SER A 47 13.37 22.46 1.16
C SER A 47 13.23 23.97 1.46
N TYR A 48 12.26 24.36 2.29
CA TYR A 48 12.07 25.72 2.77
C TYR A 48 12.23 25.83 4.29
N PRO A 49 13.48 25.88 4.80
CA PRO A 49 13.76 25.84 6.22
C PRO A 49 13.28 27.10 6.96
N CYS A 50 13.03 26.95 8.27
CA CYS A 50 12.63 28.06 9.13
C CYS A 50 13.72 29.14 9.15
N PRO A 51 13.38 30.41 8.80
CA PRO A 51 14.36 31.49 8.79
C PRO A 51 14.81 31.86 10.21
N PRO A 52 15.96 32.53 10.37
CA PRO A 52 16.49 32.92 11.68
C PRO A 52 15.49 33.77 12.48
N ARG A 53 15.33 33.41 13.76
CA ARG A 53 14.44 34.11 14.69
C ARG A 53 14.95 35.52 15.01
N TYR A 54 16.26 35.71 15.04
CA TYR A 54 16.95 36.97 15.33
C TYR A 54 18.02 37.21 14.27
N VAL A 55 18.33 38.47 13.97
CA VAL A 55 19.38 38.87 13.00
C VAL A 55 20.57 39.45 13.76
N LEU A 56 21.76 39.30 13.20
CA LEU A 56 22.95 40.02 13.67
C LEU A 56 22.92 41.44 13.10
N THR A 57 23.07 42.45 13.96
CA THR A 57 23.31 43.83 13.51
C THR A 57 24.69 43.92 12.85
N GLU A 58 24.93 44.98 12.07
CA GLU A 58 26.24 45.25 11.44
C GLU A 58 27.39 45.34 12.47
N GLU A 59 27.07 45.57 13.74
CA GLU A 59 27.97 45.65 14.88
C GLU A 59 28.19 44.28 15.59
N GLY A 60 27.64 43.19 15.05
CA GLY A 60 27.78 41.83 15.60
C GLY A 60 26.89 41.53 16.81
N SER A 61 25.94 42.40 17.15
CA SER A 61 25.00 42.21 18.26
C SER A 61 23.73 41.49 17.77
N VAL A 62 23.18 40.57 18.56
CA VAL A 62 21.91 39.89 18.22
C VAL A 62 20.74 40.84 18.48
N THR A 63 19.90 41.09 17.48
CA THR A 63 18.67 41.88 17.67
C THR A 63 17.70 41.16 18.62
N SER A 64 17.17 41.87 19.61
CA SER A 64 16.12 41.33 20.51
C SER A 64 14.76 41.14 19.83
N GLU A 65 14.56 41.75 18.65
CA GLU A 65 13.31 41.68 17.91
C GLU A 65 13.22 40.43 17.02
N VAL A 66 12.08 39.74 17.10
CA VAL A 66 11.80 38.58 16.26
C VAL A 66 11.50 39.01 14.83
N THR A 67 12.20 38.40 13.87
CA THR A 67 12.06 38.74 12.44
C THR A 67 10.64 38.53 11.93
N GLN A 68 10.22 39.41 11.03
CA GLN A 68 8.91 39.29 10.37
C GLN A 68 8.82 38.01 9.52
N ALA A 69 9.91 37.63 8.87
CA ALA A 69 10.00 36.39 8.10
C ALA A 69 9.78 35.15 8.98
N TYR A 70 10.38 35.09 10.16
CA TYR A 70 10.15 34.01 11.13
C TYR A 70 8.69 33.93 11.57
N LYS A 71 8.07 35.06 11.91
CA LYS A 71 6.64 35.10 12.32
C LYS A 71 5.73 34.59 11.20
N GLN A 72 5.97 35.02 9.96
CA GLN A 72 5.18 34.60 8.80
C GLN A 72 5.37 33.12 8.49
N TRP A 73 6.62 32.65 8.45
CA TRP A 73 6.94 31.24 8.24
C TRP A 73 6.25 30.37 9.30
N LYS A 74 6.35 30.76 10.58
CA LYS A 74 5.78 29.97 11.68
C LYS A 74 4.26 29.93 11.64
N LYS A 75 3.60 31.02 11.23
CA LYS A 75 2.15 31.04 11.04
C LYS A 75 1.71 30.03 9.96
N ILE A 76 2.42 29.99 8.83
CA ILE A 76 2.13 29.05 7.73
C ILE A 76 2.41 27.61 8.16
N ASP A 77 3.58 27.34 8.76
CA ASP A 77 3.94 26.02 9.29
C ASP A 77 2.89 25.46 10.25
N LYS A 78 2.36 26.30 11.16
CA LYS A 78 1.30 25.86 12.09
C LYS A 78 -0.05 25.63 11.44
N ALA A 79 -0.41 26.42 10.42
CA ALA A 79 -1.59 26.16 9.60
C ALA A 79 -1.46 24.83 8.85
N LEU A 80 -0.31 24.54 8.26
CA LEU A 80 -0.03 23.30 7.55
C LEU A 80 0.03 22.08 8.48
N LEU A 81 0.54 22.25 9.70
CA LEU A 81 0.47 21.22 10.73
C LEU A 81 -0.99 20.92 11.12
N GLY A 82 -1.82 21.95 11.28
CA GLY A 82 -3.26 21.79 11.52
C GLY A 82 -3.98 21.11 10.36
N LEU A 83 -3.63 21.45 9.12
CA LEU A 83 -4.09 20.78 7.91
C LEU A 83 -3.73 19.29 7.94
N LEU A 84 -2.46 18.96 8.22
CA LEU A 84 -2.00 17.59 8.34
C LEU A 84 -2.83 16.84 9.38
N MET A 85 -2.95 17.38 10.59
CA MET A 85 -3.71 16.79 11.70
C MET A 85 -5.16 16.48 11.32
N ALA A 86 -5.83 17.38 10.60
CA ALA A 86 -7.21 17.19 10.16
C ALA A 86 -7.37 16.04 9.13
N THR A 87 -6.29 15.59 8.53
CA THR A 87 -6.26 14.45 7.61
C THR A 87 -5.87 13.13 8.28
N LEU A 88 -5.66 13.09 9.60
CA LEU A 88 -5.24 11.89 10.34
C LEU A 88 -6.38 11.30 11.17
N ASP A 89 -6.50 9.98 11.21
CA ASP A 89 -7.30 9.29 12.22
C ASP A 89 -6.72 9.46 13.62
N ASP A 90 -7.56 9.33 14.64
CA ASP A 90 -7.20 9.61 16.04
C ASP A 90 -6.02 8.75 16.51
N GLU A 91 -6.00 7.47 16.13
CA GLU A 91 -4.89 6.54 16.42
C GLU A 91 -3.57 6.99 15.77
N ILE A 92 -3.64 7.56 14.57
CA ILE A 92 -2.47 8.04 13.82
C ILE A 92 -1.98 9.38 14.39
N MET A 93 -2.87 10.19 14.94
CA MET A 93 -2.52 11.47 15.55
C MET A 93 -1.53 11.30 16.70
N GLU A 94 -1.59 10.18 17.44
CA GLU A 94 -0.64 9.86 18.52
C GLU A 94 0.82 9.83 18.05
N ILE A 95 1.08 9.46 16.79
CA ILE A 95 2.42 9.36 16.21
C ILE A 95 3.11 10.73 16.12
N ILE A 96 2.33 11.79 15.88
CA ILE A 96 2.87 13.13 15.68
C ILE A 96 2.81 14.01 16.93
N VAL A 97 2.29 13.48 18.05
CA VAL A 97 2.24 14.20 19.33
C VAL A 97 3.65 14.62 19.73
N GLY A 98 3.82 15.93 19.99
CA GLY A 98 5.12 16.52 20.35
C GLY A 98 5.88 17.13 19.18
N SER A 99 5.45 16.92 17.93
CA SER A 99 6.05 17.54 16.75
C SER A 99 5.92 19.07 16.78
N LYS A 100 7.04 19.78 16.56
CA LYS A 100 7.10 21.24 16.65
C LYS A 100 6.86 21.94 15.32
N SER A 101 6.95 21.20 14.21
CA SER A 101 6.74 21.67 12.84
C SER A 101 5.96 20.65 12.01
N SER A 102 5.41 21.12 10.90
CA SER A 102 4.80 20.27 9.86
C SER A 102 5.81 19.25 9.29
N HIS A 103 7.06 19.68 9.09
CA HIS A 103 8.18 18.81 8.69
C HIS A 103 8.41 17.67 9.67
N GLU A 104 8.59 17.95 10.97
CA GLU A 104 8.83 16.91 11.99
C GLU A 104 7.69 15.88 12.03
N ALA A 105 6.44 16.35 11.98
CA ALA A 105 5.27 15.47 11.97
C ALA A 105 5.24 14.58 10.72
N TRP A 106 5.60 15.14 9.56
CA TRP A 106 5.66 14.40 8.31
C TRP A 106 6.75 13.32 8.30
N ILE A 107 7.94 13.65 8.78
CA ILE A 107 9.03 12.67 8.92
C ILE A 107 8.61 11.54 9.88
N ALA A 108 8.00 11.85 11.02
CA ALA A 108 7.53 10.84 11.97
C ALA A 108 6.50 9.87 11.34
N LEU A 109 5.56 10.39 10.56
CA LEU A 109 4.62 9.57 9.79
C LEU A 109 5.36 8.71 8.75
N GLN A 110 6.27 9.29 7.97
CA GLN A 110 7.06 8.55 6.98
C GLN A 110 7.88 7.43 7.62
N GLU A 111 8.52 7.66 8.76
CA GLU A 111 9.31 6.65 9.46
C GLU A 111 8.44 5.50 9.99
N ARG A 112 7.33 5.83 10.66
CA ARG A 112 6.36 4.84 11.16
C ARG A 112 5.83 3.99 10.01
N PHE A 113 5.33 4.64 8.96
CA PHE A 113 4.68 3.94 7.85
C PHE A 113 5.65 3.31 6.88
N SER A 114 6.90 3.75 6.75
CA SER A 114 7.91 3.02 5.98
C SER A 114 8.28 1.69 6.65
N THR A 115 8.40 1.67 7.98
CA THR A 115 8.67 0.45 8.75
C THR A 115 7.48 -0.49 8.73
N VAL A 116 6.26 0.02 9.01
CA VAL A 116 5.02 -0.76 8.96
C VAL A 116 4.73 -1.24 7.54
N SER A 117 4.89 -0.38 6.52
CA SER A 117 4.71 -0.77 5.11
C SER A 117 5.68 -1.88 4.73
N ARG A 118 6.94 -1.83 5.15
CA ARG A 118 7.91 -2.89 4.83
C ARG A 118 7.55 -4.21 5.51
N ALA A 119 7.21 -4.19 6.80
CA ALA A 119 6.78 -5.40 7.52
C ALA A 119 5.48 -5.97 6.92
N ASN A 120 4.51 -5.10 6.62
CA ASN A 120 3.25 -5.48 5.99
C ASN A 120 3.47 -6.06 4.58
N ILE A 121 4.32 -5.45 3.75
CA ILE A 121 4.69 -5.99 2.43
C ILE A 121 5.32 -7.38 2.56
N ILE A 122 6.22 -7.58 3.53
CA ILE A 122 6.84 -8.88 3.78
C ILE A 122 5.78 -9.91 4.20
N GLN A 123 4.87 -9.54 5.10
CA GLN A 123 3.79 -10.41 5.53
C GLN A 123 2.86 -10.77 4.36
N LEU A 124 2.38 -9.79 3.59
CA LEU A 124 1.52 -10.02 2.42
C LEU A 124 2.20 -10.89 1.35
N LYS A 125 3.52 -10.71 1.13
CA LYS A 125 4.30 -11.59 0.25
C LYS A 125 4.38 -13.02 0.80
N THR A 126 4.56 -13.15 2.11
CA THR A 126 4.62 -14.45 2.80
C THR A 126 3.27 -15.16 2.71
N ASP A 127 2.18 -14.45 2.97
CA ASP A 127 0.81 -14.95 2.84
C ASP A 127 0.55 -15.42 1.41
N LEU A 128 0.91 -14.61 0.40
CA LEU A 128 0.79 -15.00 -1.01
C LEU A 128 1.55 -16.31 -1.31
N GLN A 129 2.80 -16.43 -0.87
CA GLN A 129 3.65 -17.60 -1.14
C GLN A 129 3.21 -18.87 -0.38
N THR A 130 2.50 -18.72 0.74
CA THR A 130 2.07 -19.83 1.59
C THR A 130 0.65 -20.32 1.28
N ILE A 131 -0.11 -19.61 0.43
CA ILE A 131 -1.43 -20.04 -0.02
C ILE A 131 -1.38 -21.43 -0.68
N LYS A 132 -2.04 -22.40 -0.04
CA LYS A 132 -2.28 -23.76 -0.55
C LYS A 132 -3.73 -23.94 -1.00
N LYS A 133 -3.98 -24.82 -1.97
CA LYS A 133 -5.35 -25.22 -2.38
C LYS A 133 -6.07 -25.91 -1.22
N GLY A 134 -5.41 -26.89 -0.60
CA GLY A 134 -6.04 -27.74 0.42
C GLY A 134 -7.25 -28.47 -0.15
N THR A 135 -8.37 -28.44 0.56
CA THR A 135 -9.65 -29.03 0.14
C THR A 135 -10.55 -28.08 -0.66
N ASP A 136 -10.10 -26.83 -0.91
CA ASP A 136 -10.86 -25.89 -1.74
C ASP A 136 -10.90 -26.33 -3.21
N SER A 137 -11.93 -25.90 -3.95
CA SER A 137 -11.92 -25.97 -5.41
C SER A 137 -10.86 -25.04 -6.02
N ILE A 138 -10.45 -25.30 -7.26
CA ILE A 138 -9.53 -24.44 -8.01
C ILE A 138 -10.07 -23.00 -8.08
N ASP A 139 -11.37 -22.83 -8.24
CA ASP A 139 -11.98 -21.48 -8.27
C ASP A 139 -11.78 -20.69 -6.99
N LYS A 140 -12.07 -21.31 -5.85
CA LYS A 140 -11.92 -20.67 -4.54
C LYS A 140 -10.45 -20.43 -4.22
N TYR A 141 -9.58 -21.36 -4.60
CA TYR A 141 -8.13 -21.22 -4.47
C TYR A 141 -7.58 -20.04 -5.28
N LEU A 142 -7.91 -19.95 -6.58
CA LEU A 142 -7.48 -18.85 -7.44
C LEU A 142 -8.04 -17.49 -6.99
N LEU A 143 -9.25 -17.48 -6.42
CA LEU A 143 -9.83 -16.27 -5.85
C LEU A 143 -9.02 -15.77 -4.65
N ARG A 144 -8.56 -16.65 -3.75
CA ARG A 144 -7.69 -16.25 -2.62
C ARG A 144 -6.36 -15.67 -3.10
N ILE A 145 -5.73 -16.27 -4.12
CA ILE A 145 -4.51 -15.74 -4.73
C ILE A 145 -4.74 -14.36 -5.33
N LYS A 146 -5.86 -14.18 -6.06
CA LYS A 146 -6.22 -12.88 -6.62
C LYS A 146 -6.38 -11.81 -5.53
N HIS A 147 -7.09 -12.14 -4.45
CA HIS A 147 -7.24 -11.21 -3.32
C HIS A 147 -5.89 -10.82 -2.70
N ALA A 148 -4.99 -11.79 -2.47
CA ALA A 148 -3.65 -11.51 -1.96
C ALA A 148 -2.82 -10.63 -2.92
N ARG A 149 -2.91 -10.88 -4.24
CA ARG A 149 -2.29 -10.05 -5.26
C ARG A 149 -2.84 -8.62 -5.24
N ASP A 150 -4.15 -8.47 -5.14
CA ASP A 150 -4.81 -7.15 -5.12
C ASP A 150 -4.45 -6.36 -3.85
N GLN A 151 -4.25 -7.02 -2.70
CA GLN A 151 -3.73 -6.41 -1.48
C GLN A 151 -2.28 -5.95 -1.62
N LEU A 152 -1.42 -6.74 -2.25
CA LEU A 152 -0.05 -6.30 -2.56
C LEU A 152 -0.08 -5.08 -3.50
N ARG A 153 -0.99 -5.08 -4.49
CA ARG A 153 -1.16 -3.96 -5.42
C ARG A 153 -1.61 -2.68 -4.72
N SER A 154 -2.49 -2.78 -3.71
CA SER A 154 -2.97 -1.60 -2.98
C SER A 154 -1.88 -0.92 -2.14
N VAL A 155 -0.84 -1.66 -1.74
CA VAL A 155 0.35 -1.14 -1.07
C VAL A 155 1.51 -0.83 -2.03
N GLY A 156 1.24 -0.79 -3.34
CA GLY A 156 2.22 -0.40 -4.36
C GLY A 156 3.16 -1.52 -4.83
N VAL A 157 2.92 -2.77 -4.44
CA VAL A 157 3.70 -3.92 -4.87
C VAL A 157 3.03 -4.61 -6.05
N HIS A 158 3.66 -4.52 -7.23
CA HIS A 158 3.17 -5.20 -8.42
C HIS A 158 3.78 -6.60 -8.53
N ILE A 159 2.93 -7.63 -8.56
CA ILE A 159 3.33 -9.01 -8.85
C ILE A 159 2.97 -9.31 -10.30
N VAL A 160 3.95 -9.78 -11.08
CA VAL A 160 3.76 -10.15 -12.49
C VAL A 160 3.00 -11.46 -12.61
N ASP A 161 2.37 -11.69 -13.76
CA ASP A 161 1.53 -12.87 -13.98
C ASP A 161 2.32 -14.18 -13.86
N GLU A 162 3.60 -14.20 -14.26
CA GLU A 162 4.48 -15.37 -14.14
C GLU A 162 4.71 -15.78 -12.68
N ASP A 163 4.93 -14.82 -11.78
CA ASP A 163 5.07 -15.08 -10.34
C ASP A 163 3.78 -15.65 -9.75
N ILE A 164 2.62 -15.18 -10.23
CA ILE A 164 1.31 -15.73 -9.82
C ILE A 164 1.16 -17.18 -10.29
N VAL A 165 1.61 -17.51 -11.51
CA VAL A 165 1.63 -18.89 -11.99
C VAL A 165 2.50 -19.76 -11.09
N VAL A 166 3.72 -19.31 -10.76
CA VAL A 166 4.64 -20.04 -9.87
C VAL A 166 4.03 -20.26 -8.49
N VAL A 167 3.49 -19.22 -7.85
CA VAL A 167 2.81 -19.30 -6.55
C VAL A 167 1.66 -20.31 -6.60
N THR A 168 0.84 -20.23 -7.65
CA THR A 168 -0.30 -21.14 -7.83
C THR A 168 0.16 -22.59 -7.95
N LEU A 169 1.16 -22.87 -8.80
CA LEU A 169 1.67 -24.24 -8.96
C LEU A 169 2.26 -24.81 -7.68
N ASN A 170 2.94 -23.98 -6.87
CA ASN A 170 3.55 -24.40 -5.61
C ASN A 170 2.52 -24.67 -4.50
N GLY A 171 1.29 -24.14 -4.62
CA GLY A 171 0.21 -24.39 -3.68
C GLY A 171 -0.73 -25.52 -4.05
N LEU A 172 -0.55 -26.16 -5.22
CA LEU A 172 -1.36 -27.30 -5.65
C LEU A 172 -0.88 -28.63 -5.03
N PRO A 173 -1.82 -29.52 -4.64
CA PRO A 173 -1.50 -30.83 -4.08
C PRO A 173 -0.85 -31.77 -5.12
N GLU A 174 -0.43 -32.95 -4.67
CA GLU A 174 0.30 -33.93 -5.48
C GLU A 174 -0.53 -34.50 -6.64
N GLU A 175 -1.84 -34.64 -6.46
CA GLU A 175 -2.80 -35.04 -7.51
C GLU A 175 -2.76 -34.15 -8.77
N TYR A 176 -2.28 -32.90 -8.66
CA TYR A 176 -2.07 -31.99 -9.81
C TYR A 176 -0.65 -32.10 -10.41
N SER A 177 0.13 -33.14 -10.10
CA SER A 177 1.52 -33.30 -10.56
C SER A 177 1.66 -33.24 -12.08
N MET A 178 0.75 -33.87 -12.82
CA MET A 178 0.78 -33.87 -14.28
C MET A 178 0.67 -32.44 -14.84
N ILE A 179 -0.33 -31.66 -14.40
CA ILE A 179 -0.50 -30.29 -14.91
C ILE A 179 0.65 -29.37 -14.46
N LYS A 180 1.21 -29.58 -13.25
CA LYS A 180 2.41 -28.85 -12.81
C LYS A 180 3.58 -29.05 -13.77
N THR A 181 3.81 -30.29 -14.21
CA THR A 181 4.88 -30.62 -15.17
C THR A 181 4.63 -30.00 -16.54
N VAL A 182 3.39 -30.12 -17.06
CA VAL A 182 3.01 -29.57 -18.37
C VAL A 182 3.21 -28.05 -18.42
N ILE A 183 2.78 -27.33 -17.38
CA ILE A 183 2.96 -25.87 -17.32
C ILE A 183 4.44 -25.48 -17.22
N ARG A 184 5.23 -26.21 -16.42
CA ARG A 184 6.67 -25.93 -16.25
C ARG A 184 7.51 -26.25 -17.49
N ALA A 185 7.08 -27.21 -18.30
CA ALA A 185 7.76 -27.61 -19.53
C ALA A 185 7.43 -26.72 -20.74
N ARG A 186 6.52 -25.74 -20.60
CA ARG A 186 6.20 -24.82 -21.68
C ARG A 186 7.33 -23.83 -21.93
N ASP A 187 7.69 -23.65 -23.21
CA ASP A 187 8.66 -22.64 -23.65
C ASP A 187 8.06 -21.22 -23.76
N SER A 188 6.72 -21.09 -23.79
CA SER A 188 6.02 -19.81 -23.94
C SER A 188 5.25 -19.41 -22.69
N SER A 189 5.19 -18.11 -22.40
CA SER A 189 4.36 -17.56 -21.32
C SER A 189 2.89 -17.95 -21.46
N ILE A 190 2.25 -18.40 -20.39
CA ILE A 190 0.82 -18.72 -20.35
C ILE A 190 0.02 -17.53 -19.81
N SER A 191 -1.08 -17.17 -20.47
CA SER A 191 -1.99 -16.15 -19.94
C SER A 191 -2.74 -16.67 -18.71
N LEU A 192 -3.05 -15.81 -17.74
CA LEU A 192 -3.81 -16.23 -16.55
C LEU A 192 -5.18 -16.84 -16.88
N LYS A 193 -5.81 -16.39 -17.98
CA LYS A 193 -7.08 -16.93 -18.46
C LYS A 193 -6.93 -18.38 -18.92
N GLU A 194 -5.90 -18.66 -19.71
CA GLU A 194 -5.62 -20.01 -20.20
C GLU A 194 -5.15 -20.92 -19.06
N PHE A 195 -4.30 -20.41 -18.17
CA PHE A 195 -3.84 -21.12 -16.99
C PHE A 195 -5.00 -21.59 -16.11
N ARG A 196 -5.95 -20.68 -15.82
CA ARG A 196 -7.18 -21.02 -15.10
C ARG A 196 -7.99 -22.10 -15.81
N ALA A 197 -8.15 -22.01 -17.13
CA ALA A 197 -8.90 -23.00 -17.90
C ALA A 197 -8.27 -24.41 -17.81
N GLN A 198 -6.94 -24.50 -17.88
CA GLN A 198 -6.22 -25.77 -17.77
C GLN A 198 -6.32 -26.36 -16.36
N LEU A 199 -6.23 -25.54 -15.31
CA LEU A 199 -6.42 -26.02 -13.93
C LEU A 199 -7.84 -26.53 -13.67
N LEU A 200 -8.86 -25.87 -14.23
CA LEU A 200 -10.25 -26.33 -14.12
C LEU A 200 -10.50 -27.63 -14.88
N ALA A 201 -9.85 -27.83 -16.04
CA ALA A 201 -9.92 -29.10 -16.75
C ALA A 201 -9.28 -30.22 -15.92
N ALA A 202 -8.09 -29.97 -15.36
CA ALA A 202 -7.41 -30.93 -14.49
C ALA A 202 -8.24 -31.29 -13.24
N GLU A 203 -8.90 -30.32 -12.61
CA GLU A 203 -9.79 -30.59 -11.47
C GLU A 203 -10.92 -31.57 -11.82
N ARG A 204 -11.59 -31.38 -12.97
CA ARG A 204 -12.65 -32.28 -13.44
C ARG A 204 -12.12 -33.69 -13.74
N ASP A 205 -10.95 -33.79 -14.36
CA ASP A 205 -10.33 -35.09 -14.69
C ASP A 205 -9.96 -35.86 -13.42
N ILE A 206 -9.46 -35.17 -12.39
CA ILE A 206 -9.15 -35.75 -11.08
C ILE A 206 -10.44 -36.19 -10.39
N GLU A 207 -11.46 -35.34 -10.33
CA GLU A 207 -12.76 -35.67 -9.73
C GLU A 207 -13.41 -36.89 -10.40
N ALA A 208 -13.33 -36.99 -11.73
CA ALA A 208 -13.84 -38.13 -12.48
C ALA A 208 -13.11 -39.45 -12.17
N GLN A 209 -11.81 -39.39 -11.85
CA GLN A 209 -11.02 -40.57 -11.46
C GLN A 209 -11.34 -41.06 -10.04
N PHE A 210 -11.83 -40.17 -9.17
CA PHE A 210 -12.19 -40.48 -7.79
C PHE A 210 -13.62 -41.00 -7.60
N ILE A 211 -14.49 -40.94 -8.62
CA ILE A 211 -15.80 -41.61 -8.60
C ILE A 211 -15.62 -43.03 -9.16
N PRO A 212 -15.67 -44.10 -8.33
CA PRO A 212 -15.61 -45.46 -8.85
C PRO A 212 -16.91 -45.77 -9.61
N ASN A 213 -16.79 -46.37 -10.79
CA ASN A 213 -17.90 -47.03 -11.50
C ASN A 213 -18.45 -48.19 -10.62
N ASN A 214 -19.33 -47.88 -9.66
CA ASN A 214 -20.01 -48.90 -8.86
C ASN A 214 -21.37 -49.26 -9.47
N SER A 215 -21.35 -49.66 -10.74
CA SER A 215 -22.53 -50.15 -11.46
C SER A 215 -22.13 -51.15 -12.52
N MET A 216 -21.59 -52.30 -12.11
CA MET A 216 -21.64 -53.50 -12.93
C MET A 216 -21.54 -54.77 -12.06
N THR A 217 -22.46 -55.71 -12.33
CA THR A 217 -22.73 -57.01 -11.68
C THR A 217 -23.62 -56.91 -10.43
N VAL A 218 -24.78 -57.58 -10.35
CA VAL A 218 -24.99 -59.00 -10.63
C VAL A 218 -26.23 -59.30 -11.49
N HIS A 219 -25.98 -60.23 -12.42
CA HIS A 219 -26.87 -60.96 -13.31
C HIS A 219 -28.20 -61.43 -12.71
N GLY A 220 -29.21 -61.46 -13.59
CA GLY A 220 -30.40 -62.25 -13.38
C GLY A 220 -30.10 -63.75 -13.26
N SER A 221 -30.93 -64.40 -12.45
CA SER A 221 -31.35 -65.80 -12.53
C SER A 221 -32.68 -65.91 -11.79
#